data_AF-A0A7C4M6E4-F1
#
_entry.id   AF-A0A7C4M6E4-F1
#
_cell.length_a   1.000
_cell.length_b   1.000
_cell.length_c   1.000
_cell.angle_alpha   90.00
_cell.angle_beta   90.00
_cell.angle_gamma   90.00
#
_symmetry.space_group_name_H-M   'P 1'
#
loop_
_entity.id
_entity.type
_entity.pdbx_description
1 polymer ?
#
loop_
_entity_poly.entity_id
_entity_poly.type
_entity_poly.pdbx_seq_one_letter_code
_entity_poly.pdbx_strand_id
1 'polypeptide(L)' 'MLLQGRPIVPGRARGLALVSNKPLSFLGGVDPKTGVIIDKNHDLYGLEIQDKILCFPHGRGSTVGSYILYA' A
#
# COMPACT_ATOMS: atom_id res chain seq x y z
N MET A 1 -3.80 -3.87 21.73
CA MET A 1 -5.13 -4.04 21.12
C MET A 1 -4.98 -4.91 19.88
N LEU A 2 -5.86 -5.89 19.67
CA LEU A 2 -5.88 -6.72 18.47
C LEU A 2 -7.10 -6.34 17.63
N LEU A 3 -6.89 -6.04 16.35
CA LEU A 3 -7.95 -5.72 15.40
C LEU A 3 -8.30 -6.97 14.59
N GLN A 4 -9.59 -7.24 14.41
CA GLN A 4 -10.08 -8.30 13.53
C GLN A 4 -10.67 -7.67 12.27
N GLY A 5 -10.12 -8.05 11.11
CA GLY A 5 -10.62 -7.64 9.79
C GLY A 5 -11.20 -8.82 9.02
N ARG A 6 -11.82 -8.53 7.87
CA ARG A 6 -12.26 -9.56 6.92
C ARG A 6 -11.08 -9.96 6.02
N PRO A 7 -10.54 -11.20 6.12
CA PRO A 7 -9.49 -11.64 5.22
C PRO A 7 -10.05 -11.85 3.81
N ILE A 8 -9.31 -11.40 2.80
CA ILE A 8 -9.65 -11.60 1.38
C ILE A 8 -8.81 -12.71 0.76
N VAL A 9 -7.54 -12.82 1.15
CA VAL A 9 -6.58 -13.83 0.67
C VAL A 9 -5.94 -14.52 1.89
N PRO A 10 -5.76 -15.86 1.88
CA PRO A 10 -5.06 -16.54 2.97
C PRO A 10 -3.57 -16.15 3.00
N GLY A 11 -3.02 -15.97 4.19
CA GLY A 11 -1.60 -15.65 4.38
C GLY A 11 -1.28 -15.17 5.79
N ARG A 12 0.01 -15.08 6.11
CA ARG A 12 0.53 -14.48 7.35
C ARG A 12 1.77 -13.66 7.03
N ALA A 13 1.85 -12.46 7.59
CA ALA A 13 3.00 -11.57 7.45
C ALA A 13 3.28 -10.88 8.78
N ARG A 14 4.54 -10.50 9.01
CA ARG A 14 4.99 -9.71 10.16
C ARG A 14 6.03 -8.71 9.68
N GLY A 15 5.88 -7.44 10.07
CA GLY A 15 6.77 -6.37 9.67
C GLY A 15 6.40 -5.06 10.34
N LEU A 16 7.15 -4.00 10.02
CA LEU A 16 6.83 -2.65 10.47
C LEU A 16 5.56 -2.15 9.79
N ALA A 17 4.62 -1.61 10.57
CA ALA A 17 3.40 -1.04 10.03
C ALA A 17 3.68 0.35 9.44
N LEU A 18 3.45 0.49 8.14
CA LEU A 18 3.48 1.76 7.42
C LEU A 18 2.04 2.23 7.23
N VAL A 19 1.59 3.18 8.04
CA VAL A 19 0.18 3.58 8.14
C VAL A 19 -0.05 4.92 7.45
N SER A 20 -0.97 4.94 6.50
CA SER A 20 -1.45 6.15 5.84
C SER A 20 -2.89 6.46 6.26
N ASN A 21 -3.19 7.74 6.43
CA ASN A 21 -4.56 8.24 6.57
C ASN A 21 -5.18 8.64 5.23
N LYS A 22 -4.41 8.55 4.14
CA LYS A 22 -4.83 8.91 2.79
C LYS A 22 -5.06 7.68 1.92
N PRO A 23 -5.96 7.77 0.92
CA PRO A 23 -6.10 6.72 -0.08
C PRO A 23 -4.83 6.60 -0.93
N LEU A 24 -4.37 5.37 -1.18
CA LEU A 24 -3.20 5.11 -2.01
C LEU A 24 -3.61 4.65 -3.42
N SER A 25 -2.95 5.18 -4.45
CA SER A 25 -3.02 4.68 -5.83
C SER A 25 -1.76 3.87 -6.14
N PHE A 26 -1.91 2.57 -6.38
CA PHE A 26 -0.80 1.76 -6.90
C PHE A 26 -0.46 2.10 -8.36
N LEU A 27 -1.41 2.71 -9.10
CA LEU A 27 -1.15 3.22 -10.44
C LEU A 27 -0.63 4.66 -10.35
N GLY A 28 0.68 4.83 -10.52
CA GLY A 28 1.34 6.13 -10.55
C GLY A 28 1.61 6.79 -9.19
N GLY A 29 1.19 6.19 -8.08
CA GLY A 29 1.52 6.65 -6.73
C GLY A 29 2.69 5.93 -6.08
N VAL A 30 3.11 4.78 -6.64
CA VAL A 30 4.25 3.99 -6.18
C VAL A 30 5.14 3.68 -7.38
N ASP A 31 6.45 3.83 -7.21
CA ASP A 31 7.43 3.36 -8.19
C ASP A 31 7.54 1.81 -8.08
N PRO A 32 7.16 1.05 -9.12
CA PRO A 32 7.17 -0.41 -9.07
C PRO A 32 8.58 -1.00 -8.94
N LYS A 33 9.64 -0.26 -9.32
CA LYS A 33 11.02 -0.77 -9.23
C LYS A 33 11.61 -0.65 -7.84
N THR A 34 11.23 0.41 -7.11
CA THR A 34 11.83 0.74 -5.82
C THR A 34 10.86 0.56 -4.66
N GLY A 35 9.56 0.43 -4.92
CA GLY A 35 8.52 0.41 -3.88
C GLY A 35 8.36 1.74 -3.15
N VAL A 36 8.96 2.83 -3.65
CA VAL A 36 8.86 4.16 -3.04
C VAL A 36 7.55 4.83 -3.45
N ILE A 37 6.87 5.43 -2.49
CA ILE A 37 5.65 6.22 -2.73
C ILE A 37 6.07 7.56 -3.33
N ILE A 38 5.73 7.77 -4.60
CA ILE A 38 6.12 8.95 -5.40
C ILE A 38 5.02 10.00 -5.54
N ASP A 39 3.81 9.73 -5.02
CA ASP A 39 2.73 10.72 -4.97
C ASP A 39 3.04 11.82 -3.94
N LYS A 40 3.42 13.00 -4.42
CA LYS A 40 3.76 14.19 -3.60
C LYS A 40 2.62 14.67 -2.69
N ASN A 41 1.37 14.33 -3.01
CA ASN A 41 0.22 14.72 -2.20
C ASN A 41 -0.12 13.67 -1.14
N HIS A 42 0.58 12.53 -1.15
CA HIS A 42 0.40 11.45 -0.20
C HIS A 42 1.21 11.72 1.08
N ASP A 43 0.68 11.30 2.22
CA ASP A 43 1.32 11.48 3.53
C ASP A 43 2.59 10.63 3.69
N LEU A 44 2.64 9.49 3.00
CA LEU A 44 3.81 8.61 2.95
C LEU A 44 4.79 8.92 1.80
N TYR A 45 4.73 10.11 1.19
CA TYR A 45 5.63 10.49 0.09
C TYR A 45 7.12 10.29 0.47
N GLY A 46 7.86 9.63 -0.41
CA GLY A 46 9.29 9.32 -0.22
C GLY A 46 9.58 8.10 0.66
N LEU A 47 8.56 7.44 1.21
CA LEU A 47 8.75 6.21 1.98
C LEU A 47 8.63 4.97 1.09
N GLU A 48 9.47 4.00 1.38
CA GLU A 48 9.49 2.68 0.72
C GLU A 48 8.54 1.70 1.40
N ILE A 49 7.83 0.87 0.64
CA ILE A 49 6.89 -0.14 1.14
C ILE A 49 7.49 -1.55 1.29
N GLN A 50 8.71 -1.78 0.79
CA GLN A 50 9.39 -3.08 0.88
C GLN A 50 9.51 -3.54 2.34
N ASP A 51 9.25 -4.83 2.58
CA ASP A 51 9.30 -5.51 3.89
C ASP A 51 8.45 -4.87 5.01
N LYS A 52 7.44 -4.09 4.63
CA LYS A 52 6.53 -3.40 5.55
C LYS A 52 5.09 -3.86 5.36
N ILE A 53 4.30 -3.71 6.42
CA ILE A 53 2.86 -3.91 6.39
C ILE A 53 2.23 -2.55 6.10
N LEU A 54 1.78 -2.36 4.85
CA LEU A 54 1.13 -1.14 4.42
C LEU A 54 -0.36 -1.13 4.83
N CYS A 55 -0.77 -0.13 5.61
CA CYS A 55 -2.13 0.07 6.08
C CYS A 55 -2.69 1.40 5.56
N PHE A 56 -3.82 1.37 4.85
CA PHE A 56 -4.46 2.55 4.27
C PHE A 56 -5.98 2.37 4.23
N PRO A 57 -6.78 3.45 4.25
CA PRO A 57 -8.23 3.38 4.39
C PRO A 57 -8.94 2.73 3.20
N HIS A 58 -8.53 3.07 1.97
CA HIS A 58 -9.04 2.46 0.74
C HIS A 58 -8.11 2.77 -0.45
N GLY A 59 -8.15 1.93 -1.48
CA GLY A 59 -7.43 2.19 -2.73
C GLY A 59 -8.07 3.36 -3.50
N ARG A 60 -7.26 4.06 -4.29
CA ARG A 60 -7.72 5.06 -5.27
C ARG A 60 -7.51 4.54 -6.69
N GLY A 61 -8.57 4.54 -7.50
CA GLY A 61 -8.55 4.07 -8.90
C GLY A 61 -9.07 2.63 -9.07
N SER A 62 -9.73 2.34 -10.20
CA SER A 62 -10.61 1.15 -10.31
C SER A 62 -10.30 0.14 -11.42
N THR A 63 -9.29 0.34 -12.27
CA THR A 63 -9.18 -0.52 -13.49
C THR A 63 -7.80 -1.16 -13.74
N VAL A 64 -6.68 -0.53 -13.34
CA VAL A 64 -5.33 -1.04 -13.69
C VAL A 64 -4.41 -1.25 -12.47
N GLY A 65 -4.73 -0.69 -11.30
CA GLY A 65 -3.86 -0.73 -10.13
C GLY A 65 -3.57 -2.14 -9.59
N SER A 66 -4.48 -3.10 -9.79
CA SER A 66 -4.30 -4.50 -9.37
C SER A 66 -3.20 -5.22 -10.16
N TYR A 67 -2.97 -4.86 -11.43
CA TYR A 67 -1.90 -5.45 -12.23
C TYR A 67 -0.51 -5.02 -11.75
N ILE A 68 -0.38 -3.81 -11.21
CA ILE A 68 0.89 -3.31 -10.67
C ILE A 68 1.28 -4.05 -9.39
N LEU A 69 0.34 -4.61 -8.63
CA LEU A 69 0.66 -5.45 -7.48
C LEU A 69 1.30 -6.80 -7.86
N TYR A 70 1.17 -7.23 -9.11
CA TYR A 70 1.75 -8.47 -9.62
C TYR A 70 3.07 -8.25 -10.38
N ALA A 71 3.32 -7.02 -10.84
CA ALA A 71 4.47 -6.65 -11.65
C ALA A 71 5.74 -6.46 -10.80
#